data_AF-A0A0B2URS9-F1
#
_entry.id   AF-A0A0B2URS9-F1
#
_cell.length_a   1.000
_cell.length_b   1.000
_cell.length_c   1.000
_cell.angle_alpha   90.00
_cell.angle_beta   90.00
_cell.angle_gamma   90.00
#
_symmetry.space_group_name_H-M   'P 1'
#
loop_
_entity.id
_entity.type
_entity.pdbx_description
1 polymer ?
#
loop_
_entity_poly.entity_id
_entity_poly.type
_entity_poly.pdbx_seq_one_letter_code
_entity_poly.pdbx_strand_id
1 'polypeptide(L)'
;MVAKEKMLGDVEHLADELATLIAETNNLLSDAEAIPNMYASTADAFVAPLQRTHELLETVPKDEPHFDKLSNLVDEAKNLHSQLLQRADAWREFVIERDTATDQLEMMRKPLDDIENQPLRSADQVLLDLDTLKNAKEELSELRTTMIKLQNLSEQLDPLESAYADVRFFDVDVEQTQQQFEDLMSLIDNELHDENILIESAQQLQRELERLEGELVNGVSKEQIDEVSRTHAVAPSQQFTHNVRSSKQFCSLSENLMRNVFTAAYILLNCYTCS
;
A
#
# COMPACT_ATOMS: atom_id res chain seq x y z
N MET A 1 37.22 -63.86 -9.31
CA MET A 1 36.03 -63.74 -10.16
C MET A 1 34.92 -63.01 -9.42
N VAL A 2 34.41 -63.56 -8.31
CA VAL A 2 33.34 -62.96 -7.48
C VAL A 2 33.60 -61.50 -7.04
N ALA A 3 34.82 -61.15 -6.65
CA ALA A 3 35.13 -59.78 -6.22
C ALA A 3 35.10 -58.74 -7.36
N LYS A 4 35.50 -59.14 -8.58
CA LYS A 4 35.47 -58.26 -9.76
C LYS A 4 34.04 -58.08 -10.28
N GLU A 5 33.26 -59.17 -10.30
CA GLU A 5 31.84 -59.13 -10.70
C GLU A 5 31.02 -58.27 -9.73
N LYS A 6 31.27 -58.38 -8.42
CA LYS A 6 30.62 -57.52 -7.42
C LYS A 6 30.98 -56.03 -7.63
N MET A 7 32.27 -55.73 -7.78
CA MET A 7 32.73 -54.36 -8.04
C MET A 7 32.09 -53.77 -9.30
N LEU A 8 32.00 -54.55 -10.38
CA LEU A 8 31.36 -54.09 -11.63
C LEU A 8 29.86 -53.84 -11.44
N GLY A 9 29.15 -54.70 -10.69
CA GLY A 9 27.74 -54.46 -10.34
C GLY A 9 27.55 -53.20 -9.48
N ASP A 10 28.45 -52.95 -8.52
CA ASP A 10 28.43 -51.73 -7.71
C ASP A 10 28.69 -50.47 -8.56
N VAL A 11 29.59 -50.56 -9.57
CA VAL A 11 29.85 -49.48 -10.54
C VAL A 11 28.64 -49.20 -11.41
N GLU A 12 28.00 -50.23 -11.97
CA GLU A 12 26.80 -50.08 -12.80
C GLU A 12 25.66 -49.45 -12.01
N HIS A 13 25.41 -49.93 -10.79
CA HIS A 13 24.35 -49.40 -9.95
C HIS A 13 24.53 -47.91 -9.63
N LEU A 14 25.73 -47.50 -9.21
CA LEU A 14 26.01 -46.08 -8.93
C LEU A 14 25.99 -45.22 -10.18
N ALA A 15 26.43 -45.74 -11.32
CA ALA A 15 26.34 -45.04 -12.59
C ALA A 15 24.87 -44.77 -12.97
N ASP A 16 23.97 -45.75 -12.79
CA ASP A 16 22.54 -45.59 -13.07
C ASP A 16 21.88 -44.62 -12.08
N GLU A 17 22.25 -44.66 -10.80
CA GLU A 17 21.76 -43.74 -9.77
C GLU A 17 22.17 -42.29 -10.08
N LEU A 18 23.44 -42.05 -10.41
CA LEU A 18 23.94 -40.72 -10.82
C LEU A 18 23.30 -40.27 -12.13
N ALA A 19 23.16 -41.14 -13.14
CA ALA A 19 22.54 -40.79 -14.41
C ALA A 19 21.06 -40.37 -14.24
N THR A 20 20.34 -41.03 -13.33
CA THR A 20 18.96 -40.67 -12.99
C THR A 20 18.90 -39.28 -12.36
N LEU A 21 19.74 -39.00 -11.35
CA LEU A 21 19.80 -37.69 -10.70
C LEU A 21 20.23 -36.57 -11.65
N ILE A 22 21.18 -36.84 -12.55
CA ILE A 22 21.61 -35.91 -13.61
C ILE A 22 20.42 -35.57 -14.52
N ALA A 23 19.65 -36.57 -14.97
CA ALA A 23 18.49 -36.35 -15.83
C ALA A 23 17.39 -35.55 -15.11
N GLU A 24 17.08 -35.89 -13.86
CA GLU A 24 16.12 -35.15 -13.02
C GLU A 24 16.55 -33.70 -12.82
N THR A 25 17.84 -33.47 -12.58
CA THR A 25 18.39 -32.11 -12.38
C THR A 25 18.33 -31.28 -13.64
N ASN A 26 18.69 -31.84 -14.78
CA ASN A 26 18.60 -31.14 -16.05
C ASN A 26 17.15 -30.74 -16.38
N ASN A 27 16.18 -31.61 -16.09
CA ASN A 27 14.76 -31.26 -16.20
C ASN A 27 14.40 -30.12 -15.25
N LEU A 28 14.79 -30.21 -13.98
CA LEU A 28 14.47 -29.20 -12.97
C LEU A 28 15.09 -27.83 -13.30
N LEU A 29 16.34 -27.78 -13.76
CA LEU A 29 17.04 -26.52 -14.08
C LEU A 29 16.56 -25.87 -15.38
N SER A 30 15.91 -26.62 -16.27
CA SER A 30 15.39 -26.10 -17.54
C SER A 30 13.87 -25.84 -17.51
N ASP A 31 13.20 -26.23 -16.44
CA ASP A 31 11.76 -26.06 -16.26
C ASP A 31 11.43 -24.67 -15.71
N ALA A 32 10.74 -23.86 -16.52
CA ALA A 32 10.28 -22.53 -16.13
C ALA A 32 9.19 -22.56 -15.04
N GLU A 33 8.48 -23.69 -14.91
CA GLU A 33 7.41 -23.89 -13.92
C GLU A 33 7.89 -24.75 -12.72
N ALA A 34 9.20 -24.93 -12.59
CA ALA A 34 9.81 -25.70 -11.51
C ALA A 34 9.35 -25.22 -10.13
N ILE A 35 9.18 -26.17 -9.20
CA ILE A 35 8.97 -25.87 -7.77
C ILE A 35 10.34 -25.52 -7.16
N PRO A 36 10.63 -24.25 -6.79
CA PRO A 36 12.01 -23.83 -6.49
C PRO A 36 12.60 -24.47 -5.22
N ASN A 37 11.74 -24.86 -4.27
CA ASN A 37 12.16 -25.58 -3.07
C ASN A 37 12.77 -26.96 -3.39
N MET A 38 12.54 -27.48 -4.60
CA MET A 38 13.17 -28.73 -5.04
C MET A 38 14.67 -28.58 -5.28
N TYR A 39 15.21 -27.38 -5.56
CA TYR A 39 16.64 -27.22 -5.81
C TYR A 39 17.50 -27.72 -4.64
N ALA A 40 17.14 -27.35 -3.41
CA ALA A 40 17.83 -27.81 -2.21
C ALA A 40 17.67 -29.32 -1.99
N SER A 41 16.43 -29.83 -2.11
CA SER A 41 16.16 -31.26 -1.89
C SER A 41 16.85 -32.15 -2.92
N THR A 42 16.90 -31.72 -4.19
CA THR A 42 17.59 -32.44 -5.26
C THR A 42 19.10 -32.33 -5.08
N ALA A 43 19.63 -31.20 -4.60
CA ALA A 43 21.05 -31.09 -4.25
C ALA A 43 21.44 -32.11 -3.16
N ASP A 44 20.66 -32.20 -2.08
CA ASP A 44 20.88 -33.14 -0.98
C ASP A 44 20.91 -34.60 -1.47
N ALA A 45 20.11 -34.94 -2.48
CA ALA A 45 20.07 -36.28 -3.07
C ALA A 45 21.39 -36.70 -3.74
N PHE A 46 22.23 -35.74 -4.18
CA PHE A 46 23.55 -36.05 -4.74
C PHE A 46 24.60 -36.44 -3.70
N VAL A 47 24.43 -36.05 -2.43
CA VAL A 47 25.49 -36.16 -1.40
C VAL A 47 25.93 -37.61 -1.20
N ALA A 48 24.99 -38.52 -0.94
CA ALA A 48 25.31 -39.93 -0.66
C ALA A 48 25.82 -40.71 -1.90
N PRO A 49 25.21 -40.58 -3.11
CA PRO A 49 25.73 -41.21 -4.33
C PRO A 49 27.12 -40.71 -4.71
N LEU A 50 27.39 -39.40 -4.63
CA LEU A 50 28.71 -38.85 -4.94
C LEU A 50 29.78 -39.35 -3.95
N GLN A 51 29.45 -39.43 -2.66
CA GLN A 51 30.36 -39.98 -1.67
C GLN A 51 30.68 -41.46 -1.93
N ARG A 52 29.65 -42.30 -2.13
CA ARG A 52 29.82 -43.73 -2.44
C ARG A 52 30.64 -43.94 -3.72
N THR A 53 30.41 -43.11 -4.73
CA THR A 53 31.13 -43.19 -6.00
C THR A 53 32.59 -42.80 -5.84
N HIS A 54 32.89 -41.80 -5.01
CA HIS A 54 34.26 -41.41 -4.69
C HIS A 54 35.02 -42.57 -4.02
N GLU A 55 34.41 -43.20 -3.00
CA GLU A 55 34.98 -44.36 -2.31
C GLU A 55 35.18 -45.55 -3.26
N LEU A 56 34.24 -45.81 -4.17
CA LEU A 56 34.36 -46.90 -5.15
C LEU A 56 35.49 -46.65 -6.16
N LEU A 57 35.64 -45.43 -6.67
CA LEU A 57 36.68 -45.07 -7.64
C LEU A 57 38.11 -45.24 -7.09
N GLU A 58 38.32 -45.22 -5.77
CA GLU A 58 39.63 -45.54 -5.17
C GLU A 58 40.02 -47.01 -5.36
N THR A 59 39.04 -47.89 -5.56
CA THR A 59 39.22 -49.35 -5.66
C THR A 59 39.23 -49.86 -7.10
N VAL A 60 38.69 -49.09 -8.05
CA VAL A 60 38.59 -49.47 -9.45
C VAL A 60 39.91 -49.18 -10.18
N PRO A 61 40.48 -50.16 -10.93
CA PRO A 61 41.66 -49.92 -11.75
C PRO A 61 41.42 -48.84 -12.82
N LYS A 62 42.35 -47.89 -12.95
CA LYS A 62 42.22 -46.73 -13.85
C LYS A 62 42.25 -47.08 -15.34
N ASP A 63 42.73 -48.27 -15.68
CA ASP A 63 42.81 -48.80 -17.05
C ASP A 63 41.50 -49.46 -17.51
N GLU A 64 40.51 -49.59 -16.62
CA GLU A 64 39.20 -50.16 -16.96
C GLU A 64 38.26 -49.10 -17.57
N PRO A 65 37.57 -49.36 -18.70
CA PRO A 65 36.64 -48.41 -19.32
C PRO A 65 35.50 -47.93 -18.41
N HIS A 66 35.16 -48.73 -17.40
CA HIS A 66 34.14 -48.42 -16.40
C HIS A 66 34.60 -47.29 -15.46
N PHE A 67 35.91 -47.15 -15.25
CA PHE A 67 36.50 -46.05 -14.49
C PHE A 67 36.22 -44.72 -15.18
N ASP A 68 36.55 -44.61 -16.48
CA ASP A 68 36.36 -43.37 -17.25
C ASP A 68 34.88 -42.97 -17.32
N LYS A 69 33.99 -43.93 -17.57
CA LYS A 69 32.54 -43.69 -17.60
C LYS A 69 32.04 -43.13 -16.27
N LEU A 70 32.40 -43.76 -15.16
CA LEU A 70 31.96 -43.36 -13.83
C LEU A 70 32.58 -42.01 -13.41
N SER A 71 33.86 -41.77 -13.75
CA SER A 71 34.54 -40.51 -13.48
C SER A 71 33.86 -39.34 -14.20
N ASN A 72 33.50 -39.51 -15.48
CA ASN A 72 32.81 -38.46 -16.23
C ASN A 72 31.43 -38.12 -15.64
N LEU A 73 30.67 -39.14 -15.22
CA LEU A 73 29.39 -38.95 -14.53
C LEU A 73 29.56 -38.20 -13.20
N VAL A 74 30.63 -38.48 -12.45
CA VAL A 74 30.94 -37.77 -11.21
C VAL A 74 31.23 -36.30 -11.47
N ASP A 75 31.99 -35.97 -12.50
CA ASP A 75 32.33 -34.58 -12.82
C ASP A 75 31.08 -33.78 -13.24
N GLU A 76 30.21 -34.38 -14.05
CA GLU A 76 28.91 -33.80 -14.42
C GLU A 76 27.99 -33.64 -13.21
N ALA A 77 27.84 -34.68 -12.39
CA ALA A 77 27.02 -34.65 -11.17
C ALA A 77 27.51 -33.60 -10.17
N LYS A 78 28.82 -33.43 -9.98
CA LYS A 78 29.39 -32.37 -9.12
C LYS A 78 29.07 -30.98 -9.65
N ASN A 79 29.17 -30.78 -10.96
CA ASN A 79 28.84 -29.50 -11.59
C ASN A 79 27.35 -29.15 -11.41
N LEU A 80 26.46 -30.12 -11.65
CA LEU A 80 25.02 -29.93 -11.47
C LEU A 80 24.63 -29.74 -9.99
N HIS A 81 25.25 -30.50 -9.08
CA HIS A 81 25.08 -30.32 -7.65
C HIS A 81 25.46 -28.90 -7.21
N SER A 82 26.59 -28.36 -7.69
CA SER A 82 26.98 -26.98 -7.41
C SER A 82 25.98 -25.95 -7.96
N GLN A 83 25.43 -26.18 -9.15
CA GLN A 83 24.41 -25.30 -9.73
C GLN A 83 23.12 -25.32 -8.91
N LEU A 84 22.68 -26.49 -8.46
CA LEU A 84 21.50 -26.61 -7.59
C LEU A 84 21.67 -25.87 -6.26
N LEU A 85 22.84 -25.96 -5.63
CA LEU A 85 23.13 -25.21 -4.41
C LEU A 85 23.07 -23.70 -4.64
N GLN A 86 23.65 -23.22 -5.75
CA GLN A 86 23.57 -21.81 -6.13
C GLN A 86 22.12 -21.36 -6.36
N ARG A 87 21.32 -22.19 -7.04
CA ARG A 87 19.88 -21.91 -7.27
C ARG A 87 19.09 -21.89 -5.96
N ALA A 88 19.36 -22.83 -5.06
CA ALA A 88 18.73 -22.87 -3.75
C ALA A 88 19.05 -21.62 -2.92
N ASP A 89 20.32 -21.19 -2.93
CA ASP A 89 20.75 -19.98 -2.23
C ASP A 89 20.11 -18.72 -2.82
N ALA A 90 20.10 -18.59 -4.16
CA ALA A 90 19.46 -17.48 -4.86
C ALA A 90 17.95 -17.43 -4.59
N TRP A 91 17.27 -18.58 -4.58
CA TRP A 91 15.84 -18.65 -4.27
C TRP A 91 15.54 -18.23 -2.84
N ARG A 92 16.34 -18.70 -1.87
CA ARG A 92 16.20 -18.30 -0.47
C ARG A 92 16.38 -16.79 -0.30
N GLU A 93 17.39 -16.21 -0.93
CA GLU A 93 17.62 -14.77 -0.87
C GLU A 93 16.47 -14.00 -1.54
N PHE A 94 16.00 -14.47 -2.70
CA PHE A 94 14.84 -13.90 -3.39
C PHE A 94 13.60 -13.84 -2.49
N VAL A 95 13.25 -14.94 -1.82
CA VAL A 95 12.09 -14.99 -0.91
C VAL A 95 12.24 -14.01 0.24
N ILE A 96 13.42 -13.95 0.87
CA ILE A 96 13.68 -13.02 1.99
C ILE A 96 13.51 -11.57 1.53
N GLU A 97 14.09 -11.20 0.39
CA GLU A 97 14.00 -9.84 -0.14
C GLU A 97 12.57 -9.49 -0.56
N ARG A 98 11.86 -10.42 -1.21
CA ARG A 98 10.47 -10.21 -1.64
C ARG A 98 9.56 -9.97 -0.44
N ASP A 99 9.66 -10.82 0.57
CA ASP A 99 8.81 -10.73 1.76
C ASP A 99 9.12 -9.43 2.53
N THR A 100 10.41 -9.08 2.65
CA THR A 100 10.84 -7.81 3.26
C THR A 100 10.32 -6.60 2.47
N ALA A 101 10.40 -6.61 1.14
CA ALA A 101 9.93 -5.55 0.28
C ALA A 101 8.40 -5.37 0.38
N THR A 102 7.68 -6.48 0.46
CA THR A 102 6.23 -6.50 0.65
C THR A 102 5.85 -5.87 1.98
N ASP A 103 6.50 -6.30 3.08
CA ASP A 103 6.27 -5.72 4.41
C ASP A 103 6.58 -4.21 4.43
N GLN A 104 7.65 -3.79 3.76
CA GLN A 104 8.01 -2.36 3.61
C GLN A 104 6.94 -1.58 2.87
N LEU A 105 6.46 -2.10 1.73
CA LEU A 105 5.42 -1.43 0.95
C LEU A 105 4.11 -1.32 1.74
N GLU A 106 3.72 -2.35 2.49
CA GLU A 106 2.55 -2.31 3.37
C GLU A 106 2.69 -1.25 4.48
N MET A 107 3.88 -1.10 5.08
CA MET A 107 4.14 -0.03 6.04
C MET A 107 4.02 1.36 5.39
N MET A 108 4.54 1.51 4.17
CA MET A 108 4.45 2.76 3.40
C MET A 108 3.02 3.08 2.96
N ARG A 109 2.13 2.09 2.80
CA ARG A 109 0.71 2.30 2.49
C ARG A 109 -0.09 2.82 3.67
N LYS A 110 0.32 2.53 4.90
CA LYS A 110 -0.44 2.87 6.11
C LYS A 110 -0.87 4.36 6.22
N PRO A 111 -0.03 5.36 5.90
CA PRO A 111 -0.46 6.76 5.90
C PRO A 111 -1.60 7.06 4.93
N LEU A 112 -1.70 6.37 3.78
CA LEU A 112 -2.84 6.51 2.86
C LEU A 112 -4.13 6.10 3.56
N ASP A 113 -4.15 4.89 4.13
CA ASP A 113 -5.32 4.35 4.83
C ASP A 113 -5.71 5.21 6.04
N ASP A 114 -4.73 5.60 6.85
CA ASP A 114 -4.95 6.39 8.06
C ASP A 114 -5.50 7.78 7.74
N ILE A 115 -5.10 8.40 6.63
CA ILE A 115 -5.51 9.77 6.26
C ILE A 115 -6.83 9.78 5.47
N GLU A 116 -7.06 8.79 4.61
CA GLU A 116 -8.30 8.66 3.83
C GLU A 116 -9.51 8.34 4.71
N ASN A 117 -9.31 7.52 5.76
CA ASN A 117 -10.40 7.10 6.65
C ASN A 117 -10.66 8.06 7.83
N GLN A 118 -9.94 9.17 7.90
CA GLN A 118 -10.10 10.12 8.99
C GLN A 118 -11.40 10.94 8.88
N PRO A 119 -12.02 11.31 10.02
CA PRO A 119 -13.18 12.18 10.03
C PRO A 119 -12.81 13.61 9.62
N LEU A 120 -13.82 14.46 9.44
CA LEU A 120 -13.65 15.90 9.22
C LEU A 120 -12.72 16.51 10.28
N ARG A 121 -11.80 17.35 9.81
CA ARG A 121 -10.67 17.91 10.56
C ARG A 121 -10.40 19.34 10.08
N SER A 122 -9.67 20.12 10.88
CA SER A 122 -9.36 21.52 10.51
C SER A 122 -8.33 21.61 9.39
N ALA A 123 -8.27 22.75 8.70
CA ALA A 123 -7.27 23.00 7.65
C ALA A 123 -5.83 22.79 8.14
N ASP A 124 -5.50 23.21 9.36
CA ASP A 124 -4.17 22.99 9.97
C ASP A 124 -3.84 21.50 10.12
N GLN A 125 -4.84 20.67 10.47
CA GLN A 125 -4.66 19.21 10.57
C GLN A 125 -4.46 18.60 9.19
N VAL A 126 -5.25 19.03 8.19
CA VAL A 126 -5.11 18.57 6.79
C VAL A 126 -3.71 18.90 6.23
N LEU A 127 -3.15 20.07 6.56
CA LEU A 127 -1.79 20.43 6.14
C LEU A 127 -0.72 19.50 6.74
N LEU A 128 -0.91 19.04 7.97
CA LEU A 128 -0.02 18.06 8.60
C LEU A 128 -0.14 16.68 7.94
N ASP A 129 -1.36 16.28 7.58
CA ASP A 129 -1.60 15.05 6.83
C ASP A 129 -0.91 15.10 5.46
N LEU A 130 -0.98 16.23 4.77
CA LEU A 130 -0.30 16.44 3.50
C LEU A 130 1.23 16.32 3.61
N ASP A 131 1.82 16.86 4.68
CA ASP A 131 3.26 16.69 4.97
C ASP A 131 3.60 15.21 5.22
N THR A 132 2.74 14.51 5.98
CA THR A 132 2.89 13.07 6.24
C THR A 132 2.87 12.26 4.94
N LEU A 133 1.92 12.54 4.03
CA LEU A 133 1.84 11.88 2.72
C LEU A 133 3.08 12.14 1.85
N LYS A 134 3.58 13.38 1.84
CA LYS A 134 4.79 13.74 1.08
C LYS A 134 6.00 12.97 1.59
N ASN A 135 6.22 12.93 2.90
CA ASN A 135 7.32 12.21 3.51
C ASN A 135 7.24 10.70 3.21
N ALA A 136 6.07 10.09 3.39
CA ALA A 136 5.86 8.67 3.11
C ALA A 136 6.07 8.32 1.62
N LYS A 137 5.64 9.20 0.71
CA LYS A 137 5.88 9.03 -0.73
C LYS A 137 7.36 9.15 -1.09
N GLU A 138 8.12 10.02 -0.43
CA GLU A 138 9.58 10.11 -0.65
C GLU A 138 10.28 8.80 -0.26
N GLU A 139 9.84 8.14 0.80
CA GLU A 139 10.35 6.85 1.26
C GLU A 139 10.12 5.72 0.23
N LEU A 140 9.11 5.79 -0.64
CA LEU A 140 8.93 4.81 -1.73
C LEU A 140 10.15 4.74 -2.66
N SER A 141 10.94 5.82 -2.76
CA SER A 141 12.15 5.82 -3.58
C SER A 141 13.23 4.86 -3.06
N GLU A 142 13.17 4.47 -1.78
CA GLU A 142 14.07 3.50 -1.17
C GLU A 142 13.87 2.09 -1.73
N LEU A 143 12.64 1.75 -2.16
CA LEU A 143 12.30 0.45 -2.75
C LEU A 143 13.00 0.19 -4.08
N ARG A 144 13.49 1.24 -4.78
CA ARG A 144 14.20 1.09 -6.06
C ARG A 144 15.40 0.16 -5.96
N THR A 145 16.15 0.24 -4.85
CA THR A 145 17.32 -0.62 -4.65
C THR A 145 16.89 -2.08 -4.49
N THR A 146 15.81 -2.31 -3.74
CA THR A 146 15.23 -3.64 -3.55
C THR A 146 14.69 -4.23 -4.85
N MET A 147 14.02 -3.43 -5.68
CA MET A 147 13.53 -3.85 -6.99
C MET A 147 14.66 -4.29 -7.93
N ILE A 148 15.77 -3.54 -7.97
CA ILE A 148 16.97 -3.94 -8.73
C ILE A 148 17.53 -5.27 -8.19
N LYS A 149 17.56 -5.44 -6.87
CA LYS A 149 18.04 -6.67 -6.24
C LYS A 149 17.15 -7.87 -6.60
N LEU A 150 15.83 -7.71 -6.52
CA LEU A 150 14.85 -8.73 -6.90
C LEU A 150 14.96 -9.11 -8.37
N GLN A 151 15.13 -8.12 -9.26
CA GLN A 151 15.36 -8.36 -10.69
C GLN A 151 16.63 -9.21 -10.91
N ASN A 152 17.77 -8.83 -10.31
CA ASN A 152 19.02 -9.58 -10.44
C ASN A 152 18.92 -11.02 -9.88
N LEU A 153 18.15 -11.22 -8.81
CA LEU A 153 17.91 -12.55 -8.24
C LEU A 153 17.00 -13.38 -9.16
N SER A 154 15.98 -12.78 -9.76
CA SER A 154 15.11 -13.46 -10.74
C SER A 154 15.89 -13.93 -11.97
N GLU A 155 16.85 -13.14 -12.46
CA GLU A 155 17.73 -13.51 -13.57
C GLU A 155 18.68 -14.65 -13.22
N GLN A 156 19.17 -14.72 -11.97
CA GLN A 156 19.93 -15.87 -11.49
C GLN A 156 19.09 -17.15 -11.39
N LEU A 157 17.77 -17.01 -11.32
CA LEU A 157 16.79 -18.09 -11.27
C LEU A 157 16.21 -18.45 -12.64
N ASP A 158 16.64 -17.81 -13.72
CA ASP A 158 16.19 -18.09 -15.09
C ASP A 158 16.27 -19.60 -15.44
N PRO A 159 15.22 -20.25 -15.97
CA PRO A 159 14.03 -19.66 -16.58
C PRO A 159 12.80 -19.59 -15.64
N LEU A 160 12.98 -19.60 -14.32
CA LEU A 160 11.87 -19.71 -13.36
C LEU A 160 10.87 -18.53 -13.48
N GLU A 161 9.68 -18.82 -14.03
CA GLU A 161 8.68 -17.80 -14.35
C GLU A 161 8.03 -17.20 -13.09
N SER A 162 7.90 -18.00 -12.02
CA SER A 162 7.31 -17.52 -10.76
C SER A 162 8.12 -16.38 -10.14
N ALA A 163 9.45 -16.43 -10.20
CA ALA A 163 10.30 -15.35 -9.71
C ALA A 163 10.10 -14.07 -10.55
N TYR A 164 10.10 -14.17 -11.89
CA TYR A 164 9.82 -13.02 -12.75
C TYR A 164 8.41 -12.45 -12.54
N ALA A 165 7.41 -13.31 -12.35
CA ALA A 165 6.04 -12.88 -12.08
C ALA A 165 5.96 -12.07 -10.79
N ASP A 166 6.55 -12.55 -9.70
CA ASP A 166 6.59 -11.85 -8.41
C ASP A 166 7.24 -10.45 -8.55
N VAL A 167 8.35 -10.33 -9.29
CA VAL A 167 8.98 -9.02 -9.55
C VAL A 167 8.06 -8.08 -10.32
N ARG A 168 7.41 -8.56 -11.39
CA ARG A 168 6.50 -7.74 -12.20
C ARG A 168 5.26 -7.30 -11.40
N PHE A 169 4.71 -8.17 -10.55
CA PHE A 169 3.59 -7.79 -9.69
C PHE A 169 4.02 -6.75 -8.66
N PHE A 170 5.18 -6.92 -8.04
CA PHE A 170 5.69 -5.96 -7.07
C PHE A 170 5.97 -4.57 -7.70
N ASP A 171 6.53 -4.53 -8.92
CA ASP A 171 6.74 -3.29 -9.67
C ASP A 171 5.43 -2.52 -9.90
N VAL A 172 4.40 -3.24 -10.38
CA VAL A 172 3.05 -2.68 -10.56
C VAL A 172 2.45 -2.19 -9.23
N ASP A 173 2.64 -2.93 -8.15
CA ASP A 173 2.14 -2.58 -6.83
C ASP A 173 2.78 -1.28 -6.28
N VAL A 174 4.09 -1.10 -6.51
CA VAL A 174 4.80 0.14 -6.15
C VAL A 174 4.31 1.32 -6.99
N GLU A 175 4.17 1.14 -8.30
CA GLU A 175 3.64 2.18 -9.20
C GLU A 175 2.21 2.61 -8.81
N GLN A 176 1.35 1.64 -8.49
CA GLN A 176 -0.02 1.91 -8.04
C GLN A 176 -0.03 2.67 -6.72
N THR A 177 0.79 2.27 -5.75
CA THR A 177 0.89 2.99 -4.47
C THR A 177 1.42 4.41 -4.65
N GLN A 178 2.40 4.61 -5.52
CA GLN A 178 2.87 5.94 -5.87
C GLN A 178 1.73 6.80 -6.46
N GLN A 179 0.92 6.24 -7.36
CA GLN A 179 -0.22 6.95 -7.94
C GLN A 179 -1.28 7.28 -6.88
N GLN A 180 -1.57 6.38 -5.94
CA GLN A 180 -2.51 6.63 -4.84
C GLN A 180 -2.08 7.81 -3.96
N PHE A 181 -0.78 7.95 -3.68
CA PHE A 181 -0.26 9.14 -3.00
C PHE A 181 -0.52 10.41 -3.80
N GLU A 182 -0.21 10.42 -5.10
CA GLU A 182 -0.43 11.60 -5.95
C GLU A 182 -1.92 12.00 -6.00
N ASP A 183 -2.80 11.01 -6.16
CA ASP A 183 -4.23 11.22 -6.26
C ASP A 183 -4.78 11.79 -4.94
N LEU A 184 -4.44 11.20 -3.80
CA LEU A 184 -4.90 11.67 -2.50
C LEU A 184 -4.36 13.07 -2.15
N MET A 185 -3.07 13.32 -2.40
CA MET A 185 -2.50 14.65 -2.20
C MET A 185 -3.18 15.69 -3.08
N SER A 186 -3.43 15.38 -4.36
CA SER A 186 -4.14 16.29 -5.26
C SER A 186 -5.57 16.56 -4.81
N LEU A 187 -6.29 15.57 -4.29
CA LEU A 187 -7.63 15.75 -3.72
C LEU A 187 -7.60 16.68 -2.52
N ILE A 188 -6.64 16.47 -1.60
CA ILE A 188 -6.46 17.31 -0.41
C ILE A 188 -6.12 18.76 -0.79
N ASP A 189 -5.20 18.96 -1.73
CA ASP A 189 -4.82 20.31 -2.17
C ASP A 189 -6.00 21.06 -2.80
N ASN A 190 -6.84 20.37 -3.58
CA ASN A 190 -8.06 20.95 -4.15
C ASN A 190 -9.09 21.31 -3.07
N GLU A 191 -9.32 20.43 -2.09
CA GLU A 191 -10.25 20.70 -0.99
C GLU A 191 -9.78 21.89 -0.14
N LEU A 192 -8.48 21.97 0.16
CA LEU A 192 -7.89 23.12 0.85
C LEU A 192 -8.06 24.42 0.04
N HIS A 193 -7.94 24.35 -1.28
CA HIS A 193 -8.17 25.51 -2.13
C HIS A 193 -9.62 25.98 -2.07
N ASP A 194 -10.57 25.06 -2.19
CA ASP A 194 -12.01 25.37 -2.14
C ASP A 194 -12.44 25.91 -0.77
N GLU A 195 -11.94 25.33 0.32
CA GLU A 195 -12.20 25.80 1.68
C GLU A 195 -11.70 27.24 1.89
N ASN A 196 -10.52 27.59 1.35
CA ASN A 196 -10.03 28.97 1.41
C ASN A 196 -10.96 29.95 0.67
N ILE A 197 -11.47 29.58 -0.52
CA ILE A 197 -12.44 30.40 -1.26
C ILE A 197 -13.73 30.59 -0.45
N LEU A 198 -14.21 29.53 0.20
CA LEU A 198 -15.41 29.57 1.05
C LEU A 198 -15.20 30.46 2.27
N ILE A 199 -14.05 30.38 2.93
CA ILE A 199 -13.68 31.24 4.07
C ILE A 199 -13.65 32.71 3.65
N GLU A 200 -13.00 33.04 2.53
CA GLU A 200 -12.95 34.40 2.00
C GLU A 200 -14.35 34.95 1.70
N SER A 201 -15.20 34.11 1.08
CA SER A 201 -16.58 34.44 0.75
C SER A 201 -17.42 34.66 2.02
N ALA A 202 -17.28 33.81 3.03
CA ALA A 202 -17.97 33.93 4.32
C ALA A 202 -17.56 35.21 5.06
N GLN A 203 -16.27 35.54 5.06
CA GLN A 203 -15.77 36.79 5.65
C GLN A 203 -16.32 38.02 4.91
N GLN A 204 -16.44 37.97 3.58
CA GLN A 204 -17.06 39.06 2.81
C GLN A 204 -18.54 39.23 3.18
N LEU A 205 -19.30 38.13 3.25
CA LEU A 205 -20.70 38.17 3.66
C LEU A 205 -20.87 38.72 5.08
N GLN A 206 -19.99 38.32 6.00
CA GLN A 206 -20.01 38.85 7.37
C GLN A 206 -19.80 40.37 7.39
N ARG A 207 -18.81 40.88 6.65
CA ARG A 207 -18.57 42.34 6.55
C ARG A 207 -19.78 43.09 5.97
N GLU A 208 -20.45 42.53 4.96
CA GLU A 208 -21.64 43.15 4.38
C GLU A 208 -22.83 43.13 5.34
N LEU A 209 -23.01 42.05 6.11
CA LEU A 209 -24.03 41.98 7.15
C LEU A 209 -23.79 43.00 8.25
N GLU A 210 -22.55 43.13 8.74
CA GLU A 210 -22.16 44.13 9.73
C GLU A 210 -22.39 45.56 9.21
N ARG A 211 -22.12 45.81 7.91
CA ARG A 211 -22.43 47.10 7.27
C ARG A 211 -23.93 47.39 7.24
N LEU A 212 -24.75 46.42 6.80
CA LEU A 212 -26.20 46.55 6.74
C LEU A 212 -26.82 46.73 8.14
N GLU A 213 -26.30 46.03 9.15
CA GLU A 213 -26.70 46.21 10.54
C GLU A 213 -26.41 47.64 11.01
N GLY A 214 -25.21 48.16 10.73
CA GLY A 214 -24.86 49.54 11.02
C GLY A 214 -25.76 50.56 10.31
N GLU A 215 -26.09 50.33 9.04
CA GLU A 215 -27.02 51.17 8.28
C GLU A 215 -28.44 51.13 8.86
N LEU A 216 -28.92 49.96 9.30
CA LEU A 216 -30.23 49.82 9.92
C LEU A 216 -30.28 50.56 11.28
N VAL A 217 -29.26 50.41 12.12
CA VAL A 217 -29.18 51.08 13.43
C VAL A 217 -29.09 52.60 13.28
N ASN A 218 -28.37 53.09 12.26
CA ASN A 218 -28.22 54.53 12.02
C ASN A 218 -29.37 55.15 11.22
N GLY A 219 -30.04 54.37 10.36
CA GLY A 219 -31.13 54.82 9.51
C GLY A 219 -32.50 54.82 10.19
N VAL A 220 -32.61 54.16 11.34
CA VAL A 220 -33.82 54.14 12.15
C VAL A 220 -33.65 55.13 13.31
N SER A 221 -34.07 56.38 13.08
CA SER A 221 -34.15 57.36 14.18
C SER A 221 -35.20 56.95 15.20
N LYS A 222 -34.96 57.23 16.48
CA LYS A 222 -35.93 57.01 17.56
C LYS A 222 -37.25 57.74 17.25
N GLU A 223 -37.17 58.88 16.56
CA GLU A 223 -38.33 59.61 16.05
C GLU A 223 -39.14 58.81 15.00
N GLN A 224 -38.52 58.07 14.08
CA GLN A 224 -39.25 57.27 13.08
C GLN A 224 -39.91 56.02 13.67
N ILE A 225 -39.29 55.37 14.67
CA ILE A 225 -39.94 54.29 15.43
C ILE A 225 -41.12 54.83 16.24
N ASP A 226 -40.94 55.98 16.88
CA ASP A 226 -42.01 56.65 17.63
C ASP A 226 -43.14 57.13 16.71
N GLU A 227 -42.84 57.61 15.50
CA GLU A 227 -43.84 58.04 14.51
C GLU A 227 -44.65 56.86 13.97
N VAL A 228 -44.01 55.73 13.68
CA VAL A 228 -44.71 54.48 13.31
C VAL A 228 -45.53 53.95 14.49
N SER A 229 -45.00 53.99 15.71
CA SER A 229 -45.74 53.59 16.93
C SER A 229 -46.92 54.52 17.24
N ARG A 230 -46.82 55.81 16.91
CA ARG A 230 -47.91 56.80 17.05
C ARG A 230 -48.95 56.69 15.94
N THR A 231 -48.53 56.42 14.69
CA THR A 231 -49.45 56.19 13.56
C THR A 231 -50.11 54.80 13.60
N HIS A 232 -49.57 53.86 14.36
CA HIS A 232 -50.17 52.54 14.64
C HIS A 232 -50.71 52.38 16.06
N ALA A 233 -50.96 53.48 16.77
CA ALA A 233 -51.90 53.48 17.90
C ALA A 233 -53.34 53.34 17.40
N VAL A 234 -53.64 52.22 16.74
CA VAL A 234 -55.01 51.74 16.50
C VAL A 234 -55.29 50.62 17.49
N ALA A 235 -56.41 50.79 18.19
CA ALA A 235 -56.96 49.93 19.24
C ALA A 235 -56.94 48.42 18.92
N PRO A 236 -56.93 47.55 19.95
CA PRO A 236 -56.70 46.12 19.80
C PRO A 236 -57.84 45.45 19.03
N SER A 237 -57.56 44.94 17.83
CA SER A 237 -58.51 44.11 17.09
C SER A 237 -57.99 42.68 17.03
N GLN A 238 -58.62 41.85 17.85
CA GLN A 238 -58.67 40.40 17.70
C GLN A 238 -59.04 40.07 16.25
N GLN A 239 -58.11 39.56 15.45
CA GLN A 239 -58.34 38.68 14.29
C GLN A 239 -57.07 38.64 13.46
N PHE A 240 -56.25 37.61 13.64
CA PHE A 240 -55.50 36.93 12.56
C PHE A 240 -54.72 35.75 13.17
N THR A 241 -55.44 34.87 13.88
CA THR A 241 -54.96 33.51 14.18
C THR A 241 -55.69 32.53 13.29
N HIS A 242 -55.43 32.59 11.99
CA HIS A 242 -55.76 31.50 11.08
C HIS A 242 -54.87 31.61 9.85
N ASN A 243 -53.79 30.81 9.82
CA ASN A 243 -53.08 30.29 8.64
C ASN A 243 -51.56 30.06 8.86
N VAL A 244 -51.13 29.63 10.05
CA VAL A 244 -49.78 29.08 10.25
C VAL A 244 -49.85 27.69 10.90
N ARG A 245 -50.64 26.79 10.31
CA ARG A 245 -50.68 25.38 10.76
C ARG A 245 -50.37 24.34 9.69
N SER A 246 -49.98 24.75 8.49
CA SER A 246 -49.67 23.82 7.40
C SER A 246 -48.41 24.23 6.66
N SER A 247 -47.25 24.04 7.28
CA SER A 247 -46.08 23.49 6.60
C SER A 247 -44.95 23.28 7.63
N LYS A 248 -44.92 22.08 8.22
CA LYS A 248 -43.73 21.57 8.89
C LYS A 248 -43.02 20.68 7.89
N GLN A 249 -41.94 21.17 7.30
CA GLN A 249 -40.77 20.39 6.83
C GLN A 249 -39.84 21.35 6.08
N PHE A 250 -38.69 21.69 6.67
CA PHE A 250 -37.38 21.76 5.98
C PHE A 250 -36.23 22.00 7.00
N CYS A 251 -35.37 20.98 7.09
CA CYS A 251 -33.95 20.91 7.47
C CYS A 251 -33.36 21.60 8.74
N SER A 252 -32.73 20.73 9.55
CA SER A 252 -32.02 20.93 10.82
C SER A 252 -30.67 21.66 10.74
N LEU A 253 -30.24 22.15 9.57
CA LEU A 253 -29.11 23.09 9.45
C LEU A 253 -29.56 24.55 9.71
N SER A 254 -30.86 24.84 9.62
CA SER A 254 -31.41 26.14 9.99
C SER A 254 -31.54 26.33 11.49
N GLU A 255 -31.65 25.26 12.30
CA GLU A 255 -31.93 25.39 13.73
C GLU A 255 -30.75 25.87 14.58
N ASN A 256 -29.50 25.56 14.21
CA ASN A 256 -28.32 26.07 14.91
C ASN A 256 -27.97 27.51 14.48
N LEU A 257 -28.10 27.82 13.19
CA LEU A 257 -27.93 29.18 12.68
C LEU A 257 -29.04 30.10 13.21
N MET A 258 -30.29 29.65 13.18
CA MET A 258 -31.42 30.35 13.79
C MET A 258 -31.31 30.38 15.30
N ARG A 259 -30.85 29.33 16.00
CA ARG A 259 -30.63 29.43 17.46
C ARG A 259 -29.61 30.48 17.81
N ASN A 260 -28.50 30.58 17.10
CA ASN A 260 -27.48 31.58 17.41
C ASN A 260 -27.98 32.99 17.09
N VAL A 261 -28.70 33.17 15.98
CA VAL A 261 -29.31 34.45 15.60
C VAL A 261 -30.46 34.83 16.55
N PHE A 262 -31.32 33.90 16.95
CA PHE A 262 -32.42 34.15 17.89
C PHE A 262 -31.93 34.31 19.33
N THR A 263 -30.84 33.65 19.73
CA THR A 263 -30.24 33.83 21.05
C THR A 263 -29.52 35.17 21.15
N ALA A 264 -28.82 35.60 20.08
CA ALA A 264 -28.30 36.96 19.96
C ALA A 264 -29.42 38.02 19.98
N ALA A 265 -30.50 37.80 19.23
CA ALA A 265 -31.67 38.68 19.21
C ALA A 265 -32.42 38.73 20.56
N TYR A 266 -32.50 37.61 21.28
CA TYR A 266 -33.17 37.52 22.59
C TYR A 266 -32.33 38.13 23.74
N ILE A 267 -31.00 38.04 23.66
CA ILE A 267 -30.09 38.76 24.57
C ILE A 267 -30.18 40.28 24.32
N LEU A 268 -30.22 40.71 23.05
CA LEU A 268 -30.37 42.11 22.68
C LEU A 268 -31.73 42.69 23.09
N LEU A 269 -32.83 41.92 23.00
CA LEU A 269 -34.14 42.39 23.45
C LEU A 269 -34.25 42.50 24.99
N ASN A 270 -33.61 41.62 25.76
CA ASN A 270 -33.70 41.65 27.22
C ASN A 270 -32.72 42.64 27.88
N CYS A 271 -31.64 43.03 27.20
CA CYS A 271 -30.77 44.12 27.66
C CYS A 271 -31.43 45.51 27.50
N TYR A 272 -32.43 45.65 26.63
CA TYR A 272 -33.15 46.92 26.42
C TYR A 272 -34.35 47.14 27.36
N THR A 273 -34.76 46.15 28.16
CA THR A 273 -35.87 46.27 29.12
C THR A 273 -35.45 46.46 30.57
N CYS A 274 -34.15 46.57 30.86
CA CYS A 274 -33.60 46.85 32.19
C CYS A 274 -32.52 47.94 32.13
N SER A 275 -32.92 49.16 31.76
CA SER A 275 -32.24 50.43 32.11
C SER A 275 -33.23 51.59 31.97
#